data_AF-A0A2I1GTS9-F1
#
_entry.id   AF-A0A2I1GTS9-F1
#
_cell.length_a   1.000
_cell.length_b   1.000
_cell.length_c   1.000
_cell.angle_alpha   90.00
_cell.angle_beta   90.00
_cell.angle_gamma   90.00
#
_symmetry.space_group_name_H-M   'P 1'
#
loop_
_entity.id
_entity.type
_entity.pdbx_description
1 polymer ?
#
loop_
_entity_poly.entity_id
_entity_poly.type
_entity_poly.pdbx_seq_one_letter_code
_entity_poly.pdbx_strand_id
1 'polypeptide(L)'
;SNQKSLKSILEEAETKKKEILELFQKVSCELEGINYHKYHRSISPAIQEFIEAISFLEYLEHNRLISMNDVELNFRDQSGNQYLQVTVEDYVLGIADLTGELMRYAINSVGKGDHDRALQVCKFLRSLKSDYDLLKVSGYSLLGRKLDGIKTNLAKVEDACYALTIRGSEYPKEFYQHIVSEHARNYGDNMDVDE
;
A
#
# COMPACT_ATOMS: atom_id res chain seq x y z
N SER A 1 -19.51 17.32 7.31
CA SER A 1 -18.43 16.70 6.54
C SER A 1 -18.97 15.44 5.90
N ASN A 2 -19.04 15.38 4.57
CA ASN A 2 -19.75 14.35 3.81
C ASN A 2 -18.86 13.11 3.63
N GLN A 3 -18.52 12.44 4.73
CA GLN A 3 -17.57 11.33 4.71
C GLN A 3 -18.27 10.06 4.22
N LYS A 4 -17.91 9.61 3.00
CA LYS A 4 -18.36 8.31 2.48
C LYS A 4 -18.07 7.21 3.49
N SER A 5 -18.99 6.27 3.67
CA SER A 5 -18.78 5.13 4.56
C SER A 5 -17.66 4.24 4.00
N LEU A 6 -16.92 3.55 4.86
CA LEU A 6 -15.86 2.64 4.42
C LEU A 6 -16.37 1.64 3.37
N LYS A 7 -17.60 1.13 3.58
CA LYS A 7 -18.26 0.21 2.65
C LYS A 7 -18.44 0.82 1.26
N SER A 8 -18.92 2.06 1.16
CA SER A 8 -19.12 2.67 -0.16
C SER A 8 -17.80 3.02 -0.87
N ILE A 9 -16.74 3.28 -0.11
CA ILE A 9 -15.38 3.46 -0.66
C ILE A 9 -14.85 2.13 -1.22
N LEU A 10 -15.04 1.02 -0.51
CA LEU A 10 -14.63 -0.31 -0.97
C LEU A 10 -15.42 -0.74 -2.22
N GLU A 11 -16.73 -0.49 -2.27
CA GLU A 11 -17.56 -0.74 -3.46
C GLU A 11 -17.10 0.08 -4.68
N GLU A 12 -16.72 1.34 -4.47
CA GLU A 12 -16.15 2.19 -5.52
C GLU A 12 -14.78 1.66 -5.98
N ALA A 13 -13.92 1.22 -5.05
CA ALA A 13 -12.61 0.65 -5.37
C ALA A 13 -12.74 -0.64 -6.20
N GLU A 14 -13.67 -1.52 -5.86
CA GLU A 14 -13.96 -2.74 -6.64
C GLU A 14 -14.51 -2.42 -8.03
N THR A 15 -15.25 -1.31 -8.19
CA THR A 15 -15.70 -0.85 -9.51
C THR A 15 -14.52 -0.39 -10.35
N LYS A 16 -13.64 0.47 -9.80
CA LYS A 16 -12.44 0.94 -10.49
C LYS A 16 -11.47 -0.20 -10.83
N LYS A 17 -11.34 -1.19 -9.96
CA LYS A 17 -10.56 -2.41 -10.23
C LYS A 17 -11.03 -3.11 -11.50
N LYS A 18 -12.34 -3.25 -11.71
CA LYS A 18 -12.90 -3.84 -12.95
C LYS A 18 -12.55 -3.01 -14.18
N GLU A 19 -12.69 -1.69 -14.11
CA GLU A 19 -12.33 -0.78 -15.21
C GLU A 19 -10.86 -0.91 -15.60
N ILE A 20 -9.96 -0.99 -14.61
CA ILE A 20 -8.52 -1.19 -14.85
C ILE A 20 -8.26 -2.56 -15.49
N LEU A 21 -8.92 -3.62 -15.05
CA LEU A 21 -8.79 -4.96 -15.65
C LEU A 21 -9.28 -5.00 -17.10
N GLU A 22 -10.35 -4.28 -17.44
CA GLU A 22 -10.79 -4.13 -18.83
C GLU A 22 -9.75 -3.42 -19.71
N LEU A 23 -9.04 -2.42 -19.15
CA LEU A 23 -7.94 -1.76 -19.86
C LEU A 23 -6.77 -2.73 -20.09
N PHE A 24 -6.37 -3.50 -19.07
CA PHE A 24 -5.34 -4.52 -19.24
C PHE A 24 -5.73 -5.57 -20.27
N GLN A 25 -7.00 -5.99 -20.31
CA GLN A 25 -7.48 -6.95 -21.30
C GLN A 25 -7.39 -6.37 -22.73
N LYS A 26 -7.84 -5.12 -22.94
CA LYS A 26 -7.72 -4.44 -24.24
C LYS A 26 -6.27 -4.36 -24.70
N VAL A 27 -5.38 -3.93 -23.79
CA VAL A 27 -3.95 -3.88 -24.08
C VAL A 27 -3.43 -5.27 -24.41
N SER A 28 -3.79 -6.31 -23.65
CA SER A 28 -3.32 -7.68 -23.89
C SER A 28 -3.67 -8.25 -25.27
N CYS A 29 -4.84 -7.91 -25.82
CA CYS A 29 -5.21 -8.27 -27.20
C CYS A 29 -4.26 -7.68 -28.25
N GLU A 30 -3.68 -6.50 -27.98
CA GLU A 30 -2.69 -5.85 -28.85
C GLU A 30 -1.28 -6.44 -28.68
N LEU A 31 -1.05 -7.27 -27.66
CA LEU A 31 0.25 -7.87 -27.32
C LEU A 31 0.45 -9.29 -27.84
N GLU A 32 -0.52 -9.87 -28.55
CA GLU A 32 -0.44 -11.26 -29.01
C GLU A 32 0.74 -11.50 -29.97
N GLY A 33 1.49 -12.59 -29.73
CA GLY A 33 2.60 -13.04 -30.59
C GLY A 33 4.00 -12.82 -30.00
N ILE A 34 5.00 -12.66 -30.87
CA ILE A 34 6.45 -12.69 -30.56
C ILE A 34 6.90 -11.51 -29.65
N ASN A 35 6.02 -10.54 -29.38
CA ASN A 35 6.38 -9.28 -28.73
C ASN A 35 6.04 -9.17 -27.24
N TYR A 36 5.47 -10.21 -26.59
CA TYR A 36 5.04 -10.15 -25.18
C TYR A 36 6.14 -9.60 -24.24
N HIS A 37 7.35 -10.18 -24.28
CA HIS A 37 8.47 -9.73 -23.46
C HIS A 37 8.97 -8.32 -23.81
N LYS A 38 8.79 -7.87 -25.06
CA LYS A 38 9.18 -6.53 -25.51
C LYS A 38 8.25 -5.46 -24.94
N TYR A 39 6.95 -5.75 -24.85
CA TYR A 39 5.94 -4.84 -24.30
C TYR A 39 5.75 -4.97 -22.78
N HIS A 40 6.20 -6.08 -22.18
CA HIS A 40 6.19 -6.24 -20.73
C HIS A 40 6.88 -5.07 -20.03
N ARG A 41 8.04 -4.62 -20.54
CA ARG A 41 8.77 -3.48 -19.96
C ARG A 41 7.97 -2.18 -19.98
N SER A 42 7.12 -1.96 -20.99
CA SER A 42 6.27 -0.76 -21.05
C SER A 42 5.04 -0.83 -20.13
N ILE A 43 4.58 -2.03 -19.78
CA ILE A 43 3.35 -2.24 -19.00
C ILE A 43 3.66 -2.54 -17.52
N SER A 44 4.88 -2.99 -17.23
CA SER A 44 5.41 -3.27 -15.89
C SER A 44 5.10 -2.15 -14.87
N PRO A 45 5.27 -0.84 -15.16
CA PRO A 45 4.84 0.21 -14.23
C PRO A 45 3.35 0.18 -13.88
N ALA A 46 2.48 -0.03 -14.88
CA ALA A 46 1.03 -0.14 -14.65
C ALA A 46 0.68 -1.40 -13.85
N ILE A 47 1.37 -2.51 -14.08
CA ILE A 47 1.20 -3.74 -13.28
C ILE A 47 1.61 -3.49 -11.83
N GLN A 48 2.72 -2.80 -11.59
CA GLN A 48 3.19 -2.45 -10.25
C GLN A 48 2.19 -1.56 -9.50
N GLU A 49 1.66 -0.52 -10.16
CA GLU A 49 0.61 0.35 -9.60
C GLU A 49 -0.68 -0.44 -9.30
N PHE A 50 -1.06 -1.36 -10.18
CA PHE A 50 -2.22 -2.23 -9.94
C PHE A 50 -1.99 -3.14 -8.73
N ILE A 51 -0.80 -3.73 -8.61
CA ILE A 51 -0.41 -4.58 -7.47
C ILE A 51 -0.44 -3.78 -6.19
N GLU A 52 0.12 -2.57 -6.16
CA GLU A 52 0.04 -1.66 -5.02
C GLU A 52 -1.42 -1.43 -4.61
N ALA A 53 -2.28 -1.07 -5.57
CA ALA A 53 -3.68 -0.76 -5.31
C ALA A 53 -4.47 -1.94 -4.73
N ILE A 54 -4.41 -3.12 -5.37
CA ILE A 54 -5.16 -4.30 -4.88
C ILE A 54 -4.59 -4.83 -3.56
N SER A 55 -3.27 -4.69 -3.35
CA SER A 55 -2.66 -5.12 -2.09
C SER A 55 -3.06 -4.20 -0.95
N PHE A 56 -3.21 -2.89 -1.23
CA PHE A 56 -3.73 -1.96 -0.23
C PHE A 56 -5.19 -2.25 0.08
N LEU A 57 -6.01 -2.51 -0.94
CA LEU A 57 -7.41 -2.91 -0.76
C LEU A 57 -7.53 -4.19 0.10
N GLU A 58 -6.76 -5.23 -0.23
CA GLU A 58 -6.71 -6.47 0.54
C GLU A 58 -6.30 -6.23 1.99
N TYR A 59 -5.32 -5.36 2.22
CA TYR A 59 -4.90 -4.99 3.57
C TYR A 59 -6.03 -4.29 4.33
N LEU A 60 -6.74 -3.35 3.71
CA LEU A 60 -7.84 -2.62 4.34
C LEU A 60 -9.01 -3.54 4.73
N GLU A 61 -9.28 -4.58 3.95
CA GLU A 61 -10.36 -5.52 4.20
C GLU A 61 -9.97 -6.64 5.18
N HIS A 62 -8.75 -7.18 5.05
CA HIS A 62 -8.36 -8.44 5.66
C HIS A 62 -7.12 -8.35 6.56
N ASN A 63 -6.42 -7.21 6.60
CA ASN A 63 -5.17 -7.00 7.33
C ASN A 63 -4.07 -8.03 6.98
N ARG A 64 -4.01 -8.44 5.71
CA ARG A 64 -3.01 -9.38 5.20
C ARG A 64 -2.42 -8.87 3.87
N LEU A 65 -1.30 -9.47 3.49
CA LEU A 65 -0.73 -9.28 2.16
C LEU A 65 -1.42 -10.21 1.16
N ILE A 66 -1.83 -9.69 0.01
CA ILE A 66 -2.33 -10.50 -1.11
C ILE A 66 -1.18 -11.35 -1.68
N SER A 67 -1.42 -12.62 -1.99
CA SER A 67 -0.38 -13.47 -2.58
C SER A 67 -0.19 -13.15 -4.07
N MET A 68 1.01 -13.40 -4.61
CA MET A 68 1.26 -13.24 -6.05
C MET A 68 0.30 -14.07 -6.92
N ASN A 69 -0.05 -15.29 -6.46
CA ASN A 69 -1.03 -16.13 -7.15
C ASN A 69 -2.41 -15.46 -7.19
N ASP A 70 -2.84 -14.84 -6.09
CA ASP A 70 -4.14 -14.15 -6.03
C ASP A 70 -4.14 -12.90 -6.91
N VAL A 71 -3.01 -12.19 -7.01
CA VAL A 71 -2.83 -11.12 -7.99
C VAL A 71 -3.01 -11.67 -9.41
N GLU A 72 -2.30 -12.74 -9.76
CA GLU A 72 -2.34 -13.34 -11.10
C GLU A 72 -3.74 -13.81 -11.51
N LEU A 73 -4.58 -14.25 -10.55
CA LEU A 73 -5.97 -14.62 -10.82
C LEU A 73 -6.81 -13.48 -11.39
N ASN A 74 -6.45 -12.21 -11.14
CA ASN A 74 -7.15 -11.07 -11.73
C ASN A 74 -6.90 -10.94 -13.25
N PHE A 75 -5.82 -11.54 -13.75
CA PHE A 75 -5.41 -11.47 -15.15
C PHE A 75 -5.82 -12.70 -15.97
N ARG A 76 -6.95 -13.33 -15.58
CA ARG A 76 -7.58 -14.43 -16.30
C ARG A 76 -8.85 -13.98 -17.00
N ASP A 77 -9.05 -14.49 -18.21
CA ASP A 77 -10.29 -14.27 -18.96
C ASP A 77 -11.44 -15.15 -18.41
N GLN A 78 -12.63 -14.99 -18.99
CA GLN A 78 -13.82 -15.77 -18.62
C GLN A 78 -13.67 -17.28 -18.90
N SER A 79 -12.72 -17.67 -19.75
CA SER A 79 -12.40 -19.07 -20.07
C SER A 79 -11.30 -19.64 -19.17
N GLY A 80 -10.74 -18.83 -18.26
CA GLY A 80 -9.65 -19.19 -17.37
C GLY A 80 -8.25 -19.07 -17.97
N ASN A 81 -8.10 -18.53 -19.18
CA ASN A 81 -6.81 -18.32 -19.82
C ASN A 81 -6.14 -17.07 -19.26
N GLN A 82 -4.84 -17.17 -18.97
CA GLN A 82 -4.03 -16.05 -18.53
C GLN A 82 -3.74 -15.12 -19.72
N TYR A 83 -4.18 -13.86 -19.65
CA TYR A 83 -3.90 -12.86 -20.69
C TYR A 83 -2.72 -11.94 -20.33
N LEU A 84 -2.33 -11.89 -19.05
CA LEU A 84 -1.16 -11.16 -18.58
C LEU A 84 -0.48 -11.92 -17.43
N GLN A 85 0.83 -12.09 -17.51
CA GLN A 85 1.66 -12.68 -16.45
C GLN A 85 2.21 -11.58 -15.55
N VAL A 86 2.18 -11.83 -14.24
CA VAL A 86 2.81 -10.96 -13.25
C VAL A 86 4.22 -11.51 -13.02
N THR A 87 5.25 -10.68 -13.20
CA THR A 87 6.60 -11.14 -12.84
C THR A 87 6.82 -11.01 -11.34
N VAL A 88 7.74 -11.82 -10.81
CA VAL A 88 8.23 -11.68 -9.43
C VAL A 88 8.76 -10.26 -9.19
N GLU A 89 9.39 -9.67 -10.21
CA GLU A 89 9.89 -8.30 -10.15
C GLU A 89 8.75 -7.29 -9.96
N ASP A 90 7.69 -7.36 -10.76
CA ASP A 90 6.54 -6.45 -10.61
C ASP A 90 5.84 -6.60 -9.28
N TYR A 91 5.66 -7.84 -8.82
CA TYR A 91 5.04 -8.09 -7.52
C TYR A 91 5.88 -7.48 -6.39
N VAL A 92 7.17 -7.79 -6.35
CA VAL A 92 8.07 -7.25 -5.33
C VAL A 92 8.17 -5.72 -5.42
N LEU A 93 8.21 -5.13 -6.62
CA LEU A 93 8.27 -3.67 -6.73
C LEU A 93 6.95 -3.00 -6.33
N GLY A 94 5.79 -3.57 -6.66
CA GLY A 94 4.48 -3.05 -6.26
C GLY A 94 4.24 -3.15 -4.75
N ILE A 95 4.62 -4.27 -4.11
CA ILE A 95 4.55 -4.40 -2.64
C ILE A 95 5.51 -3.42 -1.94
N ALA A 96 6.63 -3.07 -2.56
CA ALA A 96 7.51 -2.08 -1.98
C ALA A 96 6.88 -0.67 -1.98
N ASP A 97 6.16 -0.29 -3.03
CA ASP A 97 5.44 1.00 -3.09
C ASP A 97 4.25 1.05 -2.13
N LEU A 98 3.53 -0.08 -1.96
CA LEU A 98 2.49 -0.24 -0.94
C LEU A 98 2.95 0.20 0.46
N THR A 99 4.24 0.02 0.81
CA THR A 99 4.74 0.46 2.13
C THR A 99 4.61 1.96 2.35
N GLY A 100 4.67 2.76 1.28
CA GLY A 100 4.43 4.20 1.30
C GLY A 100 2.97 4.54 1.61
N GLU A 101 2.03 3.86 0.96
CA GLU A 101 0.59 4.04 1.21
C GLU A 101 0.19 3.58 2.61
N LEU A 102 0.75 2.47 3.09
CA LEU A 102 0.56 2.01 4.47
C LEU A 102 1.10 3.03 5.48
N MET A 103 2.27 3.62 5.23
CA MET A 103 2.80 4.68 6.08
C MET A 103 1.86 5.89 6.11
N ARG A 104 1.40 6.38 4.96
CA ARG A 104 0.42 7.47 4.88
C ARG A 104 -0.86 7.12 5.65
N TYR A 105 -1.36 5.89 5.49
CA TYR A 105 -2.54 5.39 6.18
C TYR A 105 -2.36 5.36 7.70
N ALA A 106 -1.21 4.92 8.20
CA ALA A 106 -0.89 4.91 9.62
C ALA A 106 -0.83 6.32 10.20
N ILE A 107 -0.09 7.24 9.57
CA ILE A 107 0.02 8.64 10.02
C ILE A 107 -1.34 9.33 10.04
N ASN A 108 -2.15 9.12 9.00
CA ASN A 108 -3.52 9.65 8.95
C ASN A 108 -4.43 9.04 10.03
N SER A 109 -4.21 7.78 10.40
CA SER A 109 -4.94 7.14 11.50
C SER A 109 -4.57 7.74 12.85
N VAL A 110 -3.28 8.00 13.08
CA VAL A 110 -2.79 8.74 14.27
C VAL A 110 -3.42 10.11 14.36
N GLY A 111 -3.44 10.88 13.25
CA GLY A 111 -4.07 12.21 13.23
C GLY A 111 -5.57 12.21 13.55
N LYS A 112 -6.26 11.06 13.36
CA LYS A 112 -7.67 10.86 13.70
C LYS A 112 -7.89 10.26 15.09
N GLY A 113 -6.82 10.01 15.86
CA GLY A 113 -6.87 9.37 17.18
C GLY A 113 -7.04 7.85 17.14
N ASP A 114 -6.91 7.21 15.98
CA ASP A 114 -7.00 5.74 15.84
C ASP A 114 -5.61 5.11 15.98
N HIS A 115 -5.21 4.92 17.24
CA HIS A 115 -3.87 4.45 17.60
C HIS A 115 -3.72 2.94 17.36
N ASP A 116 -4.77 2.16 17.57
CA ASP A 116 -4.75 0.70 17.40
C ASP A 116 -4.46 0.35 15.94
N ARG A 117 -5.07 1.08 15.00
CA ARG A 117 -4.80 0.93 13.57
C ARG A 117 -3.37 1.29 13.22
N ALA A 118 -2.82 2.38 13.76
CA ALA A 118 -1.43 2.75 13.50
C ALA A 118 -0.45 1.67 13.99
N LEU A 119 -0.69 1.09 15.17
CA LEU A 119 0.09 -0.02 15.71
C LEU A 119 -0.04 -1.30 14.87
N GLN A 120 -1.22 -1.58 14.33
CA GLN A 120 -1.46 -2.70 13.43
C GLN A 120 -0.64 -2.56 12.14
N VAL A 121 -0.68 -1.38 11.51
CA VAL A 121 0.12 -1.09 10.32
C VAL A 121 1.61 -1.16 10.62
N CYS A 122 2.05 -0.64 11.77
CA CYS A 122 3.44 -0.72 12.22
C CYS A 122 3.93 -2.18 12.29
N LYS A 123 3.15 -3.08 12.88
CA LYS A 123 3.47 -4.52 12.95
C LYS A 123 3.56 -5.14 11.56
N PHE A 124 2.62 -4.80 10.67
CA PHE A 124 2.61 -5.30 9.31
C PHE A 124 3.84 -4.84 8.51
N LEU A 125 4.21 -3.56 8.59
CA LEU A 125 5.42 -3.01 7.96
C LEU A 125 6.72 -3.64 8.48
N ARG A 126 6.79 -3.99 9.78
CA ARG A 126 7.94 -4.73 10.34
C ARG A 126 8.10 -6.11 9.72
N SER A 127 6.99 -6.84 9.55
CA SER A 127 7.00 -8.14 8.88
C SER A 127 7.48 -8.00 7.43
N LEU A 128 6.90 -7.06 6.66
CA LEU A 128 7.34 -6.79 5.29
C LEU A 128 8.83 -6.46 5.23
N LYS A 129 9.31 -5.52 6.05
CA LYS A 129 10.73 -5.15 6.06
C LYS A 129 11.63 -6.37 6.32
N SER A 130 11.22 -7.28 7.21
CA SER A 130 11.97 -8.50 7.51
C SER A 130 12.03 -9.44 6.29
N ASP A 131 10.92 -9.62 5.58
CA ASP A 131 10.88 -10.42 4.35
C ASP A 131 11.78 -9.81 3.25
N TYR A 132 11.77 -8.49 3.13
CA TYR A 132 12.61 -7.76 2.17
C TYR A 132 14.11 -7.81 2.50
N ASP A 133 14.48 -7.81 3.78
CA ASP A 133 15.86 -8.04 4.19
C ASP A 133 16.34 -9.44 3.78
N LEU A 134 15.48 -10.46 3.85
CA LEU A 134 15.80 -11.81 3.37
C LEU A 134 16.02 -11.84 1.86
N LEU A 135 15.19 -11.12 1.09
CA LEU A 135 15.35 -10.99 -0.37
C LEU A 135 16.64 -10.26 -0.75
N LYS A 136 17.13 -9.34 0.07
CA LYS A 136 18.43 -8.70 -0.16
C LYS A 136 19.58 -9.72 -0.07
N VAL A 137 19.51 -10.63 0.90
CA VAL A 137 20.54 -11.67 1.11
C VAL A 137 20.61 -12.64 -0.06
N SER A 138 19.50 -12.88 -0.77
CA SER A 138 19.46 -13.75 -1.95
C SER A 138 20.03 -13.12 -3.23
N GLY A 139 20.47 -11.86 -3.19
CA GLY A 139 21.17 -11.21 -4.32
C GLY A 139 20.25 -10.53 -5.33
N TYR A 140 19.00 -10.24 -4.98
CA TYR A 140 18.05 -9.54 -5.85
C TYR A 140 18.40 -8.04 -5.95
N SER A 141 19.34 -7.72 -6.86
CA SER A 141 20.03 -6.42 -7.00
C SER A 141 19.11 -5.20 -7.19
N LEU A 142 17.93 -5.38 -7.79
CA LEU A 142 17.05 -4.26 -8.14
C LEU A 142 16.37 -3.59 -6.93
N LEU A 143 16.41 -4.25 -5.77
CA LEU A 143 15.71 -3.82 -4.54
C LEU A 143 16.44 -2.72 -3.76
N GLY A 144 17.70 -2.40 -4.08
CA GLY A 144 18.55 -1.54 -3.25
C GLY A 144 17.90 -0.22 -2.82
N ARG A 145 17.39 0.57 -3.77
CA ARG A 145 16.75 1.86 -3.49
C ARG A 145 15.38 1.71 -2.81
N LYS A 146 14.62 0.69 -3.18
CA LYS A 146 13.29 0.43 -2.58
C LYS A 146 13.40 0.02 -1.12
N LEU A 147 14.44 -0.74 -0.75
CA LEU A 147 14.70 -1.12 0.65
C LEU A 147 14.94 0.09 1.55
N ASP A 148 15.63 1.11 1.07
CA ASP A 148 15.84 2.34 1.84
C ASP A 148 14.53 3.14 2.00
N GLY A 149 13.67 3.12 0.97
CA GLY A 149 12.30 3.62 1.05
C GLY A 149 11.47 2.89 2.12
N ILE A 150 11.47 1.56 2.12
CA ILE A 150 10.74 0.74 3.11
C ILE A 150 11.21 1.04 4.54
N LYS A 151 12.53 1.14 4.77
CA LYS A 151 13.07 1.51 6.09
C LYS A 151 12.62 2.89 6.53
N THR A 152 12.66 3.86 5.62
CA THR A 152 12.24 5.23 5.90
C THR A 152 10.74 5.29 6.24
N ASN A 153 9.91 4.56 5.47
CA ASN A 153 8.47 4.46 5.71
C ASN A 153 8.18 3.81 7.07
N LEU A 154 8.86 2.71 7.40
CA LEU A 154 8.72 2.04 8.69
C LEU A 154 9.13 2.96 9.85
N ALA A 155 10.28 3.62 9.76
CA ALA A 155 10.77 4.52 10.81
C ALA A 155 9.75 5.63 11.14
N LYS A 156 9.14 6.25 10.12
CA LYS A 156 8.08 7.26 10.32
C LYS A 156 6.88 6.72 11.11
N VAL A 157 6.45 5.49 10.80
CA VAL A 157 5.33 4.86 11.50
C VAL A 157 5.73 4.47 12.93
N GLU A 158 6.94 3.95 13.13
CA GLU A 158 7.48 3.62 14.45
C GLU A 158 7.60 4.84 15.34
N ASP A 159 8.14 5.95 14.83
CA ASP A 159 8.26 7.22 15.55
C ASP A 159 6.88 7.75 15.97
N ALA A 160 5.89 7.68 15.07
CA ALA A 160 4.52 8.06 15.40
C ALA A 160 3.92 7.16 16.50
N CYS A 161 4.08 5.85 16.41
CA CYS A 161 3.60 4.91 17.41
C CYS A 161 4.31 5.06 18.77
N TYR A 162 5.60 5.36 18.75
CA TYR A 162 6.42 5.59 19.95
C TYR A 162 5.98 6.86 20.68
N ALA A 163 5.84 7.97 19.95
CA ALA A 163 5.34 9.22 20.50
C ALA A 163 3.96 9.04 21.15
N LEU A 164 3.09 8.21 20.55
CA LEU A 164 1.80 7.86 21.13
C LEU A 164 1.91 7.06 22.43
N THR A 165 2.79 6.07 22.47
CA THR A 165 2.95 5.17 23.62
C THR A 165 3.45 5.92 24.84
N ILE A 166 4.45 6.79 24.66
CA ILE A 166 5.01 7.60 25.75
C ILE A 166 3.97 8.53 26.32
N ARG A 167 3.33 9.35 25.47
CA ARG A 167 2.39 10.34 25.99
C ARG A 167 1.12 9.70 26.57
N GLY A 168 0.70 8.53 26.07
CA GLY A 168 -0.36 7.72 26.66
C GLY A 168 0.00 7.08 28.01
N SER A 169 1.29 6.97 28.32
CA SER A 169 1.79 6.52 29.64
C SER A 169 1.99 7.66 30.64
N GLU A 170 2.12 8.91 30.16
CA GLU A 170 2.32 10.11 30.98
C GLU A 170 1.02 10.76 31.49
N TYR A 171 -0.10 10.62 30.75
CA TYR A 171 -1.37 11.27 31.07
C TYR A 171 -2.58 10.31 31.06
N PRO A 172 -3.59 10.50 31.94
CA PRO A 172 -4.84 9.73 31.88
C PRO A 172 -5.50 9.79 30.49
N LYS A 173 -6.06 8.68 30.02
CA LYS A 173 -6.61 8.52 28.64
C LYS A 173 -7.51 9.67 28.17
N GLU A 174 -8.30 10.26 29.07
CA GLU A 174 -9.24 11.35 28.78
C GLU A 174 -8.54 12.66 28.40
N PHE A 175 -7.39 12.94 29.03
CA PHE A 175 -6.57 14.14 28.74
C PHE A 175 -5.83 14.01 27.40
N TYR A 176 -5.55 12.77 27.00
CA TYR A 176 -4.76 12.45 25.82
C TYR A 176 -5.49 12.71 24.50
N GLN A 177 -6.79 12.38 24.43
CA GLN A 177 -7.61 12.65 23.25
C GLN A 177 -7.67 14.15 22.93
N HIS A 178 -7.64 15.00 23.95
CA HIS A 178 -7.64 16.46 23.81
C HIS A 178 -6.34 16.99 23.19
N ILE A 179 -5.18 16.50 23.66
CA ILE A 179 -3.85 16.89 23.14
C ILE A 179 -3.64 16.43 21.69
N VAL A 180 -4.08 15.21 21.35
CA VAL A 180 -3.98 14.69 19.97
C VAL A 180 -4.85 15.52 19.01
N SER A 181 -6.05 15.94 19.44
CA SER A 181 -6.93 16.79 18.63
C SER A 181 -6.35 18.18 18.35
N GLU A 182 -5.58 18.75 19.28
CA GLU A 182 -4.87 20.02 19.07
C GLU A 182 -3.67 19.86 18.15
N HIS A 183 -2.88 18.80 18.31
CA HIS A 183 -1.73 18.56 17.45
C HIS A 183 -2.14 18.26 15.99
N ALA A 184 -3.22 17.52 15.79
CA ALA A 184 -3.76 17.26 14.46
C ALA A 184 -4.21 18.55 13.73
N ARG A 185 -4.72 19.55 14.47
CA ARG A 185 -5.02 20.89 13.92
C ARG A 185 -3.76 21.62 13.47
N ASN A 186 -2.70 21.60 14.27
CA ASN A 186 -1.46 22.32 13.96
C ASN A 186 -0.65 21.72 12.79
N TYR A 187 -0.82 20.42 12.49
CA TYR A 187 -0.21 19.79 11.31
C TYR A 187 -1.06 19.94 10.04
N GLY A 188 -2.37 20.19 10.16
CA GLY A 188 -3.24 20.47 9.00
C GLY A 188 -3.03 21.86 8.39
N ASP A 189 -2.62 22.84 9.19
CA ASP A 189 -2.44 24.24 8.77
C ASP A 189 -1.12 24.49 8.01
N ASN A 190 -0.17 23.53 8.01
CA ASN A 190 1.15 23.66 7.38
C ASN A 190 1.22 23.05 5.96
N MET A 191 0.08 22.75 5.33
CA MET A 191 0.02 22.29 3.92
C MET A 191 -0.64 23.29 2.96
N ASP A 192 -1.07 24.47 3.44
CA ASP A 192 -1.71 25.52 2.63
C ASP A 192 -0.89 26.82 2.54
N VAL A 193 0.44 26.75 2.61
CA VAL A 193 1.31 27.88 2.25
C VAL A 193 2.49 27.37 1.45
N ASP A 194 2.31 27.33 0.13
CA ASP A 194 3.32 27.70 -0.87
C ASP A 194 2.59 27.73 -2.24
N GLU A 195 2.01 28.90 -2.55
CA GLU A 195 1.74 29.36 -3.92
C GLU A 195 3.04 29.76 -4.62
#